data_AF-A0A8D8G405-F1
#
_entry.id   AF-A0A8D8G405-F1
#
_cell.length_a   1.000
_cell.length_b   1.000
_cell.length_c   1.000
_cell.angle_alpha   90.00
_cell.angle_beta   90.00
_cell.angle_gamma   90.00
#
_symmetry.space_group_name_H-M   'P 1'
#
loop_
_entity.id
_entity.type
_entity.pdbx_description
1 polymer ?
#
loop_
_entity_poly.entity_id
_entity_poly.type
_entity_poly.pdbx_seq_one_letter_code
_entity_poly.pdbx_strand_id
1 'polypeptide(L)'
;QLTSFSRFNLSRKKLLIVSSLAAIVTIALVLGLVLGLRSDDPTPPRSSKTLSGGAVTSNGPECAPIGARILRANGSAVDAAIAVMLCEEVTCPQSTGLGGGFLATVYSREAGTVISLDARETAPLAASEDMFV
;
A
#
# COMPACT_ATOMS: atom_id res chain seq x y z
N GLN A 1 -10.60 20.56 45.38
CA GLN A 1 -10.80 19.11 45.17
C GLN A 1 -9.44 18.44 45.16
N LEU A 2 -9.24 17.53 46.11
CA LEU A 2 -7.97 16.94 46.51
C LEU A 2 -7.43 15.97 45.46
N THR A 3 -6.45 16.35 44.64
CA THR A 3 -5.56 15.36 44.01
C THR A 3 -4.50 14.96 45.03
N SER A 4 -4.94 14.12 45.97
CA SER A 4 -4.10 13.41 46.93
C SER A 4 -3.21 12.42 46.17
N PHE A 5 -2.11 12.90 45.59
CA PHE A 5 -1.01 12.03 45.20
C PHE A 5 -0.27 11.66 46.49
N SER A 6 -0.63 10.48 47.01
CA SER A 6 -0.03 9.84 48.17
C SER A 6 1.49 10.06 48.16
N ARG A 7 2.00 10.82 49.14
CA ARG A 7 3.43 10.96 49.40
C ARG A 7 3.95 9.59 49.86
N PHE A 8 4.31 8.74 48.92
CA PHE A 8 5.09 7.54 49.20
C PHE A 8 6.44 7.99 49.74
N ASN A 9 6.61 7.92 51.06
CA ASN A 9 7.82 8.32 51.78
C ASN A 9 8.90 7.24 51.61
N LEU A 10 9.38 7.11 50.38
CA LEU A 10 10.24 6.03 49.92
C LEU A 10 11.70 6.50 49.99
N SER A 11 12.49 5.89 50.89
CA SER A 11 13.92 6.20 51.05
C SER A 11 14.64 6.20 49.69
N ARG A 12 15.64 7.08 49.50
CA ARG A 12 16.44 7.17 48.25
C ARG A 12 16.89 5.79 47.75
N LYS A 13 17.22 4.87 48.66
CA LYS A 13 17.56 3.47 48.34
C LYS A 13 16.41 2.69 47.70
N LYS A 14 15.19 2.82 48.22
CA LYS A 14 13.98 2.18 47.68
C LYS A 14 13.53 2.82 46.36
N LEU A 15 13.74 4.12 46.18
CA LEU A 15 13.50 4.80 44.90
C LEU A 15 14.44 4.29 43.79
N LEU A 16 15.73 4.11 44.11
CA LEU A 16 16.70 3.52 43.18
C LEU A 16 16.32 2.09 42.79
N ILE A 17 15.86 1.28 43.76
CA ILE A 17 15.40 -0.10 43.50
C ILE A 17 14.18 -0.12 42.57
N VAL A 18 13.17 0.71 42.84
CA VAL A 18 11.96 0.77 42.01
C VAL A 18 12.27 1.27 40.60
N SER A 19 13.16 2.26 40.46
CA SER A 19 13.60 2.77 39.14
C SER A 19 14.35 1.70 38.34
N SER A 20 15.28 0.97 38.98
CA SER A 20 15.98 -0.13 38.32
C SER A 20 15.03 -1.26 37.88
N LEU A 21 14.03 -1.57 38.69
CA LEU A 21 13.06 -2.62 38.35
C LEU A 21 12.17 -2.19 37.18
N ALA A 22 11.72 -0.92 37.15
CA ALA A 22 10.95 -0.37 36.04
C ALA A 22 11.79 -0.33 34.74
N ALA A 23 13.08 0.00 34.82
CA ALA A 23 13.98 -0.04 33.67
C ALA A 23 14.15 -1.47 33.12
N ILE A 24 14.29 -2.47 34.00
CA ILE A 24 14.41 -3.87 33.56
C ILE A 24 13.11 -4.36 32.90
N VAL A 25 11.95 -4.04 33.48
CA VAL A 25 10.65 -4.44 32.92
C VAL A 25 10.41 -3.79 31.55
N THR A 26 10.75 -2.50 31.40
CA THR A 26 10.63 -1.80 30.12
C THR A 26 11.58 -2.37 29.07
N ILE A 27 12.84 -2.65 29.42
CA ILE A 27 13.79 -3.31 28.53
C ILE A 27 13.29 -4.69 28.12
N ALA A 28 12.80 -5.51 29.06
CA ALA A 28 12.27 -6.84 28.77
C ALA A 28 11.03 -6.81 27.87
N LEU A 29 10.12 -5.84 28.08
CA LEU A 29 8.96 -5.63 27.21
C LEU A 29 9.38 -5.22 25.81
N VAL A 30 10.32 -4.28 25.67
CA VAL A 30 10.85 -3.85 24.37
C VAL A 30 11.56 -5.01 23.67
N LEU A 31 12.38 -5.78 24.38
CA LEU A 31 13.08 -6.93 23.81
C LEU A 31 12.08 -8.01 23.38
N GLY A 32 11.08 -8.31 24.21
CA GLY A 32 10.02 -9.26 23.90
C GLY A 32 9.15 -8.81 22.73
N LEU A 33 8.89 -7.52 22.60
CA LEU A 33 8.17 -6.96 21.45
C LEU A 33 9.03 -7.01 20.18
N VAL A 34 10.31 -6.64 20.24
CA VAL A 34 11.22 -6.64 19.08
C VAL A 34 11.52 -8.07 18.61
N LEU A 35 11.69 -9.01 19.54
CA LEU A 35 11.96 -10.42 19.22
C LEU A 35 10.68 -11.20 18.92
N GLY A 36 9.54 -10.83 19.53
CA GLY A 36 8.25 -11.50 19.34
C GLY A 36 7.44 -10.99 18.15
N LEU A 37 7.59 -9.72 17.76
CA LEU A 37 7.09 -9.20 16.48
C LEU A 37 8.02 -9.50 15.31
N ARG A 38 9.17 -10.13 15.57
CA ARG A 38 9.90 -10.85 14.53
C ARG A 38 9.08 -12.10 14.19
N SER A 39 8.03 -11.89 13.41
CA SER A 39 7.47 -12.95 12.59
C SER A 39 8.62 -13.43 11.71
N ASP A 40 9.20 -14.58 12.04
CA ASP A 40 9.75 -15.47 11.02
C ASP A 40 8.57 -15.93 10.17
N ASP A 41 7.98 -15.01 9.39
CA ASP A 41 7.32 -15.44 8.18
C ASP A 41 8.44 -16.14 7.42
N PRO A 42 8.31 -17.45 7.12
CA PRO A 42 9.19 -18.06 6.15
C PRO A 42 8.90 -17.32 4.86
N THR A 43 9.62 -16.23 4.61
CA THR A 43 9.61 -15.57 3.32
C THR A 43 9.97 -16.71 2.39
N PRO A 44 9.05 -17.18 1.52
CA PRO A 44 9.39 -18.24 0.59
C PRO A 44 10.67 -17.77 -0.08
N PRO A 45 11.71 -18.63 -0.16
CA PRO A 45 13.04 -18.24 -0.62
C PRO A 45 12.83 -17.38 -1.84
N ARG A 46 13.23 -16.09 -1.76
CA ARG A 46 12.83 -15.03 -2.69
C ARG A 46 13.04 -15.59 -4.09
N SER A 47 11.98 -16.15 -4.66
CA SER A 47 12.07 -16.86 -5.91
C SER A 47 12.04 -15.73 -6.88
N SER A 48 13.22 -15.17 -7.18
CA SER A 48 13.41 -14.35 -8.37
C SER A 48 13.28 -15.32 -9.53
N LYS A 49 12.06 -15.79 -9.74
CA LYS A 49 11.69 -16.52 -10.93
C LYS A 49 11.85 -15.47 -12.01
N THR A 50 12.98 -15.54 -12.72
CA THR A 50 13.21 -14.71 -13.89
C THR A 50 12.00 -14.89 -14.78
N LEU A 51 11.17 -13.85 -14.88
CA LEU A 51 9.99 -13.89 -15.71
C LEU A 51 10.51 -13.90 -17.15
N SER A 52 10.30 -15.01 -17.86
CA SER A 52 10.50 -15.06 -19.30
C SER A 52 9.24 -14.52 -19.96
N GLY A 53 9.36 -13.38 -20.64
CA GLY A 53 8.24 -12.71 -21.32
C GLY A 53 7.74 -11.45 -20.60
N GLY A 54 6.42 -11.24 -20.63
CA GLY A 54 5.76 -10.09 -20.02
C GLY A 54 5.23 -10.36 -18.61
N ALA A 55 5.10 -9.30 -17.81
CA ALA A 55 4.56 -9.34 -16.46
C ALA A 55 3.39 -8.36 -16.33
N VAL A 56 2.41 -8.71 -15.49
CA VAL A 56 1.25 -7.86 -15.17
C VAL A 56 1.06 -7.86 -13.66
N THR A 57 0.83 -6.68 -13.09
CA THR A 57 0.50 -6.47 -11.68
C THR A 57 -0.81 -5.69 -11.59
N SER A 58 -1.65 -6.02 -10.62
CA SER A 58 -2.96 -5.38 -10.41
C SER A 58 -3.33 -5.39 -8.93
N ASN A 59 -4.36 -4.63 -8.57
CA ASN A 59 -4.95 -4.57 -7.24
C ASN A 59 -5.86 -5.79 -6.98
N GLY A 60 -6.74 -6.10 -7.93
CA GLY A 60 -7.64 -7.25 -7.86
C GLY A 60 -6.91 -8.58 -8.12
N PRO A 61 -7.08 -9.63 -7.30
CA PRO A 61 -6.37 -10.91 -7.48
C PRO A 61 -6.72 -11.60 -8.81
N GLU A 62 -7.90 -11.34 -9.36
CA GLU A 62 -8.38 -11.90 -10.64
C GLU A 62 -7.83 -11.16 -11.87
N CYS A 63 -7.43 -9.89 -11.72
CA CYS A 63 -7.16 -9.00 -12.84
C CYS A 63 -5.77 -9.21 -13.46
N ALA A 64 -4.72 -9.43 -12.66
CA ALA A 64 -3.39 -9.73 -13.17
C ALA A 64 -3.37 -11.01 -14.03
N PRO A 65 -4.04 -12.12 -13.63
CA PRO A 65 -4.23 -13.27 -14.50
C PRO A 65 -4.93 -12.96 -15.82
N ILE A 66 -5.94 -12.08 -15.81
CA ILE A 66 -6.63 -11.63 -17.04
C ILE A 66 -5.66 -10.90 -17.97
N GLY A 67 -4.96 -9.88 -17.49
CA GLY A 67 -3.97 -9.16 -18.29
C GLY A 67 -2.85 -10.08 -18.81
N ALA A 68 -2.38 -11.02 -17.99
CA ALA A 68 -1.40 -12.02 -18.41
C ALA A 68 -1.93 -12.96 -19.50
N ARG A 69 -3.23 -13.27 -19.54
CA ARG A 69 -3.84 -14.01 -20.66
C ARG A 69 -3.84 -13.20 -21.95
N ILE A 70 -4.10 -11.90 -21.87
CA ILE A 70 -4.04 -11.00 -23.04
C ILE A 70 -2.62 -10.96 -23.62
N LEU A 71 -1.59 -10.82 -22.78
CA LEU A 71 -0.20 -10.87 -23.24
C LEU A 71 0.14 -12.23 -23.89
N ARG A 72 -0.32 -13.34 -23.32
CA ARG A 72 -0.13 -14.69 -23.91
C ARG A 72 -0.89 -14.87 -25.23
N ALA A 73 -2.00 -14.17 -25.42
CA ALA A 73 -2.76 -14.12 -26.66
C ALA A 73 -2.15 -13.16 -27.70
N ASN A 74 -0.89 -12.76 -27.53
CA ASN A 74 -0.17 -11.84 -28.41
C ASN A 74 -0.77 -10.42 -28.45
N GLY A 75 -1.50 -10.02 -27.40
CA GLY A 75 -1.93 -8.65 -27.20
C GLY A 75 -0.78 -7.75 -26.74
N SER A 76 -0.93 -6.45 -26.96
CA SER A 76 0.05 -5.44 -26.53
C SER A 76 0.00 -5.21 -25.01
N ALA A 77 1.02 -4.51 -24.48
CA ALA A 77 1.00 -4.06 -23.09
C ALA A 77 -0.20 -3.14 -22.79
N VAL A 78 -0.65 -2.36 -23.79
CA VAL A 78 -1.81 -1.50 -23.68
C VAL A 78 -3.10 -2.31 -23.62
N ASP A 79 -3.26 -3.35 -24.46
CA ASP A 79 -4.42 -4.24 -24.43
C ASP A 79 -4.55 -4.96 -23.08
N ALA A 80 -3.42 -5.42 -22.53
CA ALA A 80 -3.39 -6.03 -21.21
C ALA A 80 -3.78 -5.04 -20.12
N ALA A 81 -3.32 -3.79 -20.19
CA ALA A 81 -3.69 -2.74 -19.25
C ALA A 81 -5.20 -2.41 -19.33
N ILE A 82 -5.78 -2.31 -20.53
CA ILE A 82 -7.23 -2.08 -20.72
C ILE A 82 -8.03 -3.23 -20.11
N ALA A 83 -7.64 -4.48 -20.35
CA ALA A 83 -8.32 -5.63 -19.76
C ALA A 83 -8.23 -5.68 -18.22
N VAL A 84 -7.10 -5.24 -17.65
CA VAL A 84 -6.94 -5.10 -16.20
C VAL A 84 -7.83 -4.00 -15.66
N MET A 85 -7.87 -2.82 -16.29
CA MET A 85 -8.72 -1.71 -15.87
C MET A 85 -10.20 -2.13 -15.84
N LEU A 86 -10.70 -2.76 -16.91
CA LEU A 86 -12.08 -3.26 -16.97
C LEU A 86 -12.39 -4.32 -15.90
N CYS A 87 -11.41 -5.13 -15.51
CA CYS A 87 -11.56 -6.08 -14.41
C CYS A 87 -11.62 -5.37 -13.04
N GLU A 88 -10.79 -4.35 -12.84
CA GLU A 88 -10.76 -3.57 -11.60
C GLU A 88 -11.99 -2.71 -11.40
N GLU A 89 -12.67 -2.29 -12.47
CA GLU A 89 -13.99 -1.63 -12.37
C GLU A 89 -15.02 -2.49 -11.63
N VAL A 90 -14.92 -3.82 -11.74
CA VAL A 90 -15.84 -4.76 -11.09
C VAL A 90 -15.31 -5.25 -9.74
N THR A 91 -14.01 -5.54 -9.65
CA THR A 91 -13.40 -6.14 -8.46
C THR A 91 -12.95 -5.11 -7.41
N CYS A 92 -12.63 -3.89 -7.85
CA CYS A 92 -12.17 -2.77 -7.04
C CYS A 92 -12.98 -1.48 -7.32
N PRO A 93 -14.33 -1.53 -7.29
CA PRO A 93 -15.18 -0.42 -7.73
C PRO A 93 -15.02 0.85 -6.89
N GLN A 94 -14.56 0.72 -5.64
CA GLN A 94 -14.28 1.86 -4.77
C GLN A 94 -13.00 2.63 -5.17
N SER A 95 -12.14 2.06 -6.01
CA SER A 95 -10.83 2.63 -6.34
C SER A 95 -10.75 3.18 -7.76
N THR A 96 -11.39 2.52 -8.72
CA THR A 96 -11.33 2.88 -10.14
C THR A 96 -12.67 2.57 -10.81
N GLY A 97 -12.94 3.20 -11.95
CA GLY A 97 -14.25 3.12 -12.61
C GLY A 97 -14.32 3.92 -13.91
N LEU A 98 -15.19 3.51 -14.83
CA LEU A 98 -15.52 4.28 -16.05
C LEU A 98 -16.09 5.68 -15.77
N GLY A 99 -16.67 5.87 -14.59
CA GLY A 99 -17.23 7.17 -14.18
C GLY A 99 -16.18 8.18 -13.70
N GLY A 100 -14.92 7.77 -13.57
CA GLY A 100 -13.81 8.64 -13.18
C GLY A 100 -12.85 8.90 -14.33
N GLY A 101 -11.57 9.02 -13.99
CA GLY A 101 -10.47 9.26 -14.92
C GLY A 101 -9.21 8.48 -14.57
N PHE A 102 -8.23 8.51 -15.46
CA PHE A 102 -6.95 7.85 -15.25
C PHE A 102 -5.79 8.61 -15.88
N LEU A 103 -4.58 8.31 -15.42
CA LEU A 103 -3.33 8.74 -16.04
C LEU A 103 -2.57 7.48 -16.45
N ALA A 104 -2.15 7.39 -17.70
CA ALA A 104 -1.36 6.28 -18.19
C ALA A 104 -0.04 6.78 -18.78
N THR A 105 1.06 6.08 -18.50
CA THR A 105 2.35 6.31 -19.15
C THR A 105 2.74 5.06 -19.91
N VAL A 106 2.89 5.20 -21.23
CA VAL A 106 3.13 4.10 -22.15
C VAL A 106 4.45 4.34 -22.86
N TYR A 107 5.36 3.38 -22.75
CA TYR A 107 6.57 3.38 -23.55
C TYR A 107 6.34 2.59 -24.85
N SER A 108 6.48 3.26 -25.99
CA SER A 108 6.48 2.60 -27.30
C SER A 108 7.90 2.24 -27.68
N ARG A 109 8.21 0.94 -27.66
CA ARG A 109 9.52 0.44 -28.09
C ARG A 109 9.77 0.69 -29.58
N GLU A 110 8.75 0.61 -30.41
CA GLU A 110 8.85 0.82 -31.86
C GLU A 110 9.22 2.26 -32.20
N ALA A 111 8.57 3.23 -31.53
CA ALA A 111 8.87 4.65 -31.72
C ALA A 111 10.06 5.13 -30.87
N GLY A 112 10.45 4.39 -29.83
CA GLY A 112 11.47 4.81 -28.86
C GLY A 112 11.01 5.98 -27.99
N THR A 113 9.70 6.18 -27.83
CA THR A 113 9.11 7.34 -27.15
C THR A 113 8.24 6.93 -25.98
N VAL A 114 8.10 7.86 -25.02
CA VAL A 114 7.13 7.76 -23.93
C VAL A 114 5.93 8.64 -24.27
N ILE A 115 4.74 8.09 -24.11
CA ILE A 115 3.46 8.78 -24.30
C ILE A 115 2.76 8.79 -22.94
N SER A 116 2.30 9.95 -22.51
CA SER A 116 1.45 10.09 -21.33
C SER A 116 0.04 10.45 -21.77
N LEU A 117 -0.94 9.70 -21.27
CA LEU A 117 -2.36 9.92 -21.49
C LEU A 117 -2.94 10.52 -20.22
N ASP A 118 -3.50 11.72 -20.34
CA ASP A 118 -4.26 12.37 -19.29
C ASP A 118 -5.75 12.30 -19.62
N ALA A 119 -6.46 11.44 -18.91
CA ALA A 119 -7.91 11.29 -18.99
C ALA A 119 -8.56 11.70 -17.66
N ARG A 120 -8.02 12.72 -16.99
CA ARG A 120 -8.60 13.28 -15.77
C ARG A 120 -9.93 13.97 -16.08
N GLU A 121 -10.84 13.86 -15.13
CA GLU A 121 -12.14 14.50 -15.13
C GLU A 121 -11.98 16.03 -15.20
N THR A 122 -12.94 16.67 -15.85
CA THR A 122 -12.98 18.13 -15.96
C THR A 122 -14.26 18.64 -15.32
N ALA A 123 -14.16 19.77 -14.61
CA ALA A 123 -15.33 20.44 -14.06
C ALA A 123 -16.33 20.76 -15.20
N PRO A 124 -17.63 20.49 -15.01
CA PRO A 124 -18.62 20.77 -16.05
C PRO A 124 -18.72 22.29 -16.31
N LEU A 125 -19.22 22.67 -17.49
CA LEU A 125 -19.36 24.08 -17.89
C LEU A 125 -20.20 24.95 -16.92
N ALA A 126 -21.09 24.34 -16.15
CA ALA A 126 -21.93 25.02 -15.17
C ALA A 126 -21.31 25.08 -13.76
N ALA A 127 -20.09 24.56 -13.57
CA ALA A 127 -19.38 24.66 -12.30
C ALA A 127 -19.01 26.12 -11.99
N SER A 128 -18.99 26.46 -10.70
CA SER A 128 -18.58 27.78 -10.20
C SER A 128 -17.67 27.62 -8.98
N GLU A 129 -16.87 28.64 -8.69
CA GLU A 129 -15.91 28.61 -7.58
C GLU A 129 -16.60 28.42 -6.21
N ASP A 130 -17.82 28.95 -6.06
CA ASP A 130 -18.60 28.93 -4.82
C ASP A 130 -19.59 27.75 -4.72
N MET A 131 -19.44 26.69 -5.53
CA MET A 131 -20.43 25.60 -5.61
C MET A 131 -20.45 24.63 -4.41
N PHE A 132 -19.45 24.69 -3.54
CA PHE A 132 -19.35 23.90 -2.31
C PHE A 132 -19.14 24.81 -1.10
N VAL A 133 -19.84 24.53 0.01
CA VAL A 133 -19.86 25.31 1.26
C VAL A 133 -19.38 24.49 2.45
#